data_AF-A0A150PW58-F1
#
_entry.id   AF-A0A150PW58-F1
#
_cell.length_a   1.000
_cell.length_b   1.000
_cell.length_c   1.000
_cell.angle_alpha   90.00
_cell.angle_beta   90.00
_cell.angle_gamma   90.00
#
_symmetry.space_group_name_H-M   'P 1'
#
loop_
_entity.id
_entity.type
_entity.pdbx_description
1 polymer ?
#
loop_
_entity_poly.entity_id
_entity_poly.type
_entity_poly.pdbx_seq_one_letter_code
_entity_poly.pdbx_strand_id
1 'polypeptide(L)'
;MTARIARGPLAAALLLLHGAGCAPAGDDAPPSSAEARQEVRNGTPAAEDAAVVGIAVGGEVGCTGVLIRPRVVLTAAHCLVGHRPDTVLVGPSATDGVHVGVAQAWSSPDYRAGAADHDLGALLLREPLDAAPIPLSARPLAEEDAGRSVRFVGFGREDPEERGEGRRMQGTAVLGELAALTFSLTPSPSSACSGDSGGPVVGARDEGEVLLGVISRGDEACAERASAVRVDAHLGGFIEPLLALIEQTAGQPGERCVEADNCASGLCVAPEDAPSFPYCSRACEGPADCPAAMRCERGGPGPPHCRYTGPSPGAIGAACDRDEACEFGMCARFDGGVDGEERPTCSALCFPEDPEPCPHGGVCSP
;
A
#
# COMPACT_ATOMS: atom_id res chain seq x y z
N MET A 1 -16.29 -11.62 -108.50
CA MET A 1 -16.13 -10.20 -108.87
C MET A 1 -15.04 -9.60 -107.99
N THR A 2 -13.98 -9.10 -108.64
CA THR A 2 -12.97 -8.12 -108.19
C THR A 2 -12.17 -8.36 -106.90
N ALA A 3 -10.92 -8.77 -107.10
CA ALA A 3 -9.78 -8.54 -106.23
C ALA A 3 -9.21 -7.11 -106.42
N ARG A 4 -8.50 -6.56 -105.42
CA ARG A 4 -7.40 -5.58 -105.59
C ARG A 4 -6.56 -5.38 -104.30
N ILE A 5 -5.36 -4.87 -104.53
CA ILE A 5 -4.12 -4.97 -103.75
C ILE A 5 -3.67 -3.58 -103.23
N ALA A 6 -3.00 -3.58 -102.06
CA ALA A 6 -1.88 -2.74 -101.58
C ALA A 6 -2.00 -1.28 -101.07
N ARG A 7 -0.97 -0.99 -100.24
CA ARG A 7 -0.35 0.28 -99.76
C ARG A 7 -0.98 0.83 -98.48
N GLY A 8 -0.27 1.27 -97.44
CA GLY A 8 1.15 1.55 -97.14
C GLY A 8 1.15 2.39 -95.83
N PRO A 9 2.26 2.50 -95.07
CA PRO A 9 2.27 3.02 -93.70
C PRO A 9 2.50 4.54 -93.65
N LEU A 10 2.09 5.20 -92.56
CA LEU A 10 2.67 6.47 -92.09
C LEU A 10 2.26 6.75 -90.65
N ALA A 11 3.28 6.92 -89.81
CA ALA A 11 3.19 7.43 -88.45
C ALA A 11 2.94 8.94 -88.45
N ALA A 12 2.16 9.46 -87.50
CA ALA A 12 2.39 10.76 -86.87
C ALA A 12 1.48 10.92 -85.65
N ALA A 13 2.10 11.44 -84.59
CA ALA A 13 1.55 11.79 -83.30
C ALA A 13 0.27 12.63 -83.36
N LEU A 14 -0.66 12.40 -82.42
CA LEU A 14 -1.62 13.41 -82.01
C LEU A 14 -2.01 13.25 -80.53
N LEU A 15 -2.05 14.42 -79.88
CA LEU A 15 -2.27 14.71 -78.46
C LEU A 15 -3.38 13.88 -77.79
N LEU A 16 -3.07 13.30 -76.63
CA LEU A 16 -4.07 12.85 -75.66
C LEU A 16 -4.37 13.96 -74.65
N LEU A 17 -5.59 14.48 -74.74
CA LEU A 17 -6.24 15.32 -73.73
C LEU A 17 -6.25 14.57 -72.39
N HIS A 18 -5.61 15.14 -71.37
CA HIS A 18 -5.82 14.70 -69.99
C HIS A 18 -7.06 15.38 -69.44
N GLY A 19 -8.06 14.55 -69.15
CA GLY A 19 -9.34 14.94 -68.57
C GLY A 19 -9.18 15.54 -67.17
N ALA A 20 -10.15 16.38 -66.85
CA ALA A 20 -10.39 16.94 -65.54
C ALA A 20 -10.54 15.83 -64.49
N GLY A 21 -9.68 15.86 -63.48
CA GLY A 21 -9.89 15.22 -62.19
C GLY A 21 -9.72 16.28 -61.11
N CYS A 22 -10.82 16.94 -60.73
CA CYS A 22 -10.85 17.67 -59.46
C CYS A 22 -10.84 16.60 -58.35
N ALA A 23 -9.69 16.40 -57.74
CA ALA A 23 -9.61 15.68 -56.47
C ALA A 23 -10.29 16.55 -55.40
N PRO A 24 -11.22 16.01 -54.59
CA PRO A 24 -11.61 16.70 -53.37
C PRO A 24 -10.37 16.80 -52.48
N ALA A 25 -10.11 18.02 -52.01
CA ALA A 25 -9.15 18.28 -50.95
C ALA A 25 -9.45 17.32 -49.80
N GLY A 26 -8.41 16.64 -49.31
CA GLY A 26 -8.52 15.79 -48.14
C GLY A 26 -9.08 16.60 -46.99
N ASP A 27 -10.18 16.12 -46.43
CA ASP A 27 -10.52 16.41 -45.06
C ASP A 27 -9.39 15.81 -44.22
N ASP A 28 -8.44 16.66 -43.81
CA ASP A 28 -7.58 16.39 -42.67
C ASP A 28 -8.50 16.27 -41.46
N ALA A 29 -9.05 15.07 -41.28
CA ALA A 29 -9.66 14.67 -40.03
C ALA A 29 -8.56 14.84 -38.96
N PRO A 30 -8.75 15.72 -37.96
CA PRO A 30 -7.80 15.78 -36.87
C PRO A 30 -7.71 14.36 -36.26
N PRO A 31 -6.52 13.89 -35.87
CA PRO A 31 -6.41 12.60 -35.21
C PRO A 31 -7.36 12.65 -34.01
N SER A 32 -8.32 11.74 -33.97
CA SER A 32 -9.13 11.54 -32.77
C SER A 32 -8.13 11.17 -31.68
N SER A 33 -7.86 12.13 -30.80
CA SER A 33 -7.34 11.82 -29.48
C SER A 33 -8.31 10.82 -28.89
N ALA A 34 -7.89 9.56 -28.84
CA ALA A 34 -8.40 8.66 -27.84
C ALA A 34 -8.03 9.32 -26.50
N GLU A 35 -8.90 10.21 -26.03
CA GLU A 35 -8.89 10.66 -24.65
C GLU A 35 -9.03 9.37 -23.85
N ALA A 36 -7.95 8.96 -23.21
CA ALA A 36 -7.94 7.82 -22.32
C ALA A 36 -9.07 8.03 -21.32
N ARG A 37 -10.00 7.08 -21.27
CA ARG A 37 -11.20 7.10 -20.43
C ARG A 37 -10.76 7.38 -18.98
N GLN A 38 -11.46 8.31 -18.33
CA GLN A 38 -11.06 8.86 -17.04
C GLN A 38 -11.89 8.21 -15.94
N GLU A 39 -11.29 7.25 -15.24
CA GLU A 39 -11.79 6.74 -13.97
C GLU A 39 -11.90 7.84 -12.89
N VAL A 40 -12.76 7.65 -11.88
CA VAL A 40 -13.46 8.74 -11.16
C VAL A 40 -14.21 9.67 -12.14
N ARG A 41 -15.52 9.82 -11.97
CA ARG A 41 -16.33 10.63 -12.89
C ARG A 41 -15.88 12.09 -12.87
N ASN A 42 -15.50 12.63 -14.04
CA ASN A 42 -14.84 13.93 -14.19
C ASN A 42 -13.56 14.07 -13.34
N GLY A 43 -12.83 12.97 -13.13
CA GLY A 43 -11.59 12.91 -12.36
C GLY A 43 -10.34 13.12 -13.22
N THR A 44 -9.19 13.24 -12.57
CA THR A 44 -7.88 13.31 -13.24
C THR A 44 -6.94 12.25 -12.67
N PRO A 45 -5.91 11.80 -13.41
CA PRO A 45 -4.93 10.85 -12.88
C PRO A 45 -4.26 11.34 -11.60
N ALA A 46 -4.08 10.44 -10.64
CA ALA A 46 -3.53 10.71 -9.32
C ALA A 46 -2.24 9.92 -9.07
N ALA A 47 -1.30 9.96 -10.02
CA ALA A 47 -0.09 9.12 -9.96
C ALA A 47 0.81 9.41 -8.75
N GLU A 48 0.73 10.62 -8.17
CA GLU A 48 1.56 11.04 -7.03
C GLU A 48 0.96 10.70 -5.66
N ASP A 49 -0.32 10.32 -5.58
CA ASP A 49 -1.02 10.00 -4.31
C ASP A 49 -0.66 8.60 -3.80
N ALA A 50 0.63 8.32 -3.61
CA ALA A 50 1.19 7.00 -3.28
C ALA A 50 0.60 6.35 -2.00
N ALA A 51 0.05 7.17 -1.08
CA ALA A 51 -0.62 6.71 0.12
C ALA A 51 -2.00 6.07 -0.15
N VAL A 52 -2.56 6.22 -1.34
CA VAL A 52 -3.87 5.68 -1.72
C VAL A 52 -3.68 4.41 -2.53
N VAL A 53 -4.28 3.33 -2.06
CA VAL A 53 -4.05 1.96 -2.55
C VAL A 53 -5.36 1.34 -3.03
N GLY A 54 -5.28 0.44 -4.00
CA GLY A 54 -6.41 -0.38 -4.42
C GLY A 54 -6.54 -1.58 -3.50
N ILE A 55 -7.74 -1.93 -3.04
CA ILE A 55 -7.97 -3.13 -2.24
C ILE A 55 -8.42 -4.25 -3.18
N ALA A 56 -7.68 -5.35 -3.17
CA ALA A 56 -7.82 -6.41 -4.13
C ALA A 56 -8.20 -7.76 -3.50
N VAL A 57 -9.02 -8.52 -4.24
CA VAL A 57 -9.32 -9.93 -3.96
C VAL A 57 -8.89 -10.75 -5.16
N GLY A 58 -7.91 -11.62 -5.00
CA GLY A 58 -7.35 -12.42 -6.10
C GLY A 58 -6.74 -11.57 -7.21
N GLY A 59 -6.17 -10.41 -6.87
CA GLY A 59 -5.57 -9.46 -7.81
C GLY A 59 -6.56 -8.49 -8.48
N GLU A 60 -7.86 -8.60 -8.20
CA GLU A 60 -8.88 -7.71 -8.75
C GLU A 60 -9.21 -6.58 -7.77
N VAL A 61 -8.93 -5.33 -8.16
CA VAL A 61 -9.23 -4.14 -7.35
C VAL A 61 -10.73 -3.85 -7.36
N GLY A 62 -11.33 -3.84 -6.16
CA GLY A 62 -12.77 -3.60 -5.97
C GLY A 62 -13.12 -2.45 -5.04
N CYS A 63 -12.16 -2.02 -4.22
CA CYS A 63 -12.29 -0.90 -3.30
C CYS A 63 -11.00 -0.08 -3.26
N THR A 64 -11.02 1.03 -2.55
CA THR A 64 -9.87 1.89 -2.27
C THR A 64 -9.55 1.85 -0.77
N GLY A 65 -8.29 2.11 -0.43
CA GLY A 65 -7.86 2.39 0.94
C GLY A 65 -6.85 3.54 1.00
N VAL A 66 -6.62 4.04 2.21
CA VAL A 66 -5.65 5.11 2.49
C VAL A 66 -4.67 4.71 3.61
N LEU A 67 -3.37 4.86 3.34
CA LEU A 67 -2.30 4.63 4.30
C LEU A 67 -2.29 5.73 5.37
N ILE A 68 -2.45 5.33 6.63
CA ILE A 68 -2.45 6.23 7.80
C ILE A 68 -1.26 5.99 8.75
N ARG A 69 -0.59 4.84 8.60
CA ARG A 69 0.73 4.49 9.15
C ARG A 69 1.46 3.61 8.13
N PRO A 70 2.77 3.38 8.21
CA PRO A 70 3.52 2.64 7.19
C PRO A 70 2.92 1.28 6.78
N ARG A 71 2.15 0.64 7.66
CA ARG A 71 1.48 -0.65 7.41
C ARG A 71 -0.03 -0.64 7.63
N VAL A 72 -0.61 0.49 8.02
CA VAL A 72 -2.03 0.55 8.40
C VAL A 72 -2.76 1.35 7.35
N VAL A 73 -3.69 0.69 6.67
CA VAL A 73 -4.56 1.27 5.66
C VAL A 73 -5.98 1.35 6.21
N LEU A 74 -6.60 2.53 6.23
CA LEU A 74 -8.04 2.66 6.47
C LEU A 74 -8.82 2.41 5.18
N THR A 75 -10.03 1.88 5.34
CA THR A 75 -10.98 1.63 4.25
C THR A 75 -12.40 1.56 4.79
N ALA A 76 -13.39 1.26 3.95
CA ALA A 76 -14.77 1.04 4.37
C ALA A 76 -14.95 -0.39 4.92
N ALA A 77 -15.81 -0.56 5.94
CA ALA A 77 -16.07 -1.86 6.54
C ALA A 77 -16.73 -2.83 5.54
N HIS A 78 -17.60 -2.33 4.66
CA HIS A 78 -18.27 -3.15 3.65
C HIS A 78 -17.30 -3.76 2.62
N CYS A 79 -16.11 -3.17 2.44
CA CYS A 79 -15.04 -3.74 1.61
C CYS A 79 -14.38 -4.97 2.28
N LEU A 80 -14.61 -5.18 3.58
CA LEU A 80 -14.02 -6.26 4.39
C LEU A 80 -15.05 -7.28 4.86
N VAL A 81 -16.33 -6.90 4.95
CA VAL A 81 -17.39 -7.81 5.38
C VAL A 81 -17.92 -8.57 4.16
N GLY A 82 -17.86 -9.90 4.22
CA GLY A 82 -18.25 -10.77 3.11
C GLY A 82 -17.20 -10.90 2.01
N HIS A 83 -16.14 -10.09 2.06
CA HIS A 83 -14.99 -10.12 1.17
C HIS A 83 -13.73 -10.30 2.01
N ARG A 84 -12.73 -11.05 1.53
CA ARG A 84 -11.46 -11.19 2.25
C ARG A 84 -10.34 -10.70 1.34
N PRO A 85 -10.01 -9.40 1.40
CA PRO A 85 -8.88 -8.87 0.66
C PRO A 85 -7.60 -9.61 1.07
N ASP A 86 -6.88 -10.12 0.08
CA ASP A 86 -5.59 -10.81 0.27
C ASP A 86 -4.41 -9.87 -0.05
N THR A 87 -4.64 -8.83 -0.84
CA THR A 87 -3.60 -7.89 -1.25
C THR A 87 -4.13 -6.45 -1.37
N VAL A 88 -3.21 -5.49 -1.36
CA VAL A 88 -3.44 -4.12 -1.82
C VAL A 88 -2.56 -3.83 -3.03
N LEU A 89 -3.12 -3.13 -4.02
CA LEU A 89 -2.39 -2.59 -5.16
C LEU A 89 -1.70 -1.28 -4.76
N VAL A 90 -0.38 -1.27 -4.84
CA VAL A 90 0.49 -0.12 -4.61
C VAL A 90 1.06 0.31 -5.96
N GLY A 91 0.68 1.51 -6.39
CA GLY A 91 1.08 2.06 -7.69
C GLY A 91 -0.06 2.83 -8.34
N PRO A 92 0.21 3.48 -9.49
CA PRO A 92 -0.78 4.32 -10.16
C PRO A 92 -1.85 3.53 -10.93
N SER A 93 -1.61 2.25 -11.23
CA SER A 93 -2.53 1.40 -11.99
C SER A 93 -2.31 -0.09 -11.72
N ALA A 94 -3.25 -0.94 -12.13
CA ALA A 94 -3.07 -2.40 -12.07
C ALA A 94 -1.91 -2.91 -12.93
N THR A 95 -1.52 -2.18 -13.98
CA THR A 95 -0.42 -2.54 -14.88
C THR A 95 0.95 -2.05 -14.39
N ASP A 96 0.99 -0.92 -13.68
CA ASP A 96 2.20 -0.24 -13.23
C ASP A 96 2.36 -0.28 -11.71
N GLY A 97 1.61 -1.16 -11.04
CA GLY A 97 1.62 -1.35 -9.60
C GLY A 97 2.07 -2.74 -9.17
N VAL A 98 2.31 -2.89 -7.88
CA VAL A 98 2.67 -4.14 -7.22
C VAL A 98 1.62 -4.48 -6.17
N HIS A 99 1.40 -5.76 -5.95
CA HIS A 99 0.51 -6.23 -4.89
C HIS A 99 1.30 -6.48 -3.61
N VAL A 100 0.87 -5.85 -2.52
CA VAL A 100 1.41 -6.06 -1.17
C VAL A 100 0.42 -6.87 -0.36
N GLY A 101 0.90 -7.86 0.38
CA GLY A 101 0.04 -8.79 1.12
C GLY A 101 -0.71 -8.11 2.27
N VAL A 102 -1.95 -8.54 2.51
CA VAL A 102 -2.73 -8.19 3.71
C VAL A 102 -2.45 -9.24 4.78
N ALA A 103 -2.06 -8.77 5.97
CA ALA A 103 -1.82 -9.58 7.16
C ALA A 103 -3.12 -9.83 7.92
N GLN A 104 -3.85 -8.75 8.18
CA GLN A 104 -5.05 -8.77 9.00
C GLN A 104 -5.99 -7.65 8.58
N ALA A 105 -7.29 -7.88 8.78
CA ALA A 105 -8.35 -6.92 8.51
C ALA A 105 -9.26 -6.79 9.74
N TRP A 106 -9.68 -5.56 10.04
CA TRP A 106 -10.65 -5.26 11.09
C TRP A 106 -11.75 -4.38 10.51
N SER A 107 -13.00 -4.71 10.82
CA SER A 107 -14.13 -3.80 10.62
C SER A 107 -14.50 -3.18 11.96
N SER A 108 -15.07 -1.97 11.92
CA SER A 108 -15.65 -1.35 13.11
C SER A 108 -16.65 -2.30 13.78
N PRO A 109 -16.52 -2.58 15.10
CA PRO A 109 -17.44 -3.47 15.81
C PRO A 109 -18.92 -3.03 15.75
N ASP A 110 -19.13 -1.72 15.61
CA ASP A 110 -20.45 -1.10 15.53
C ASP A 110 -21.01 -1.06 14.10
N TYR A 111 -20.22 -1.47 13.10
CA TYR A 111 -20.69 -1.57 11.73
C TYR A 111 -21.89 -2.52 11.61
N ARG A 112 -22.86 -2.11 10.79
CA ARG A 112 -24.02 -2.91 10.41
C ARG A 112 -24.12 -2.91 8.89
N ALA A 113 -24.29 -4.10 8.31
CA ALA A 113 -24.31 -4.26 6.86
C ALA A 113 -25.33 -3.32 6.20
N GLY A 114 -24.87 -2.54 5.22
CA GLY A 114 -25.69 -1.55 4.52
C GLY A 114 -25.89 -0.21 5.25
N ALA A 115 -25.45 -0.05 6.50
CA ALA A 115 -25.42 1.24 7.19
C ALA A 115 -24.20 2.06 6.77
N ALA A 116 -24.36 3.38 6.64
CA ALA A 116 -23.23 4.30 6.42
C ALA A 116 -22.51 4.61 7.74
N ASP A 117 -23.26 4.60 8.85
CA ASP A 117 -22.71 4.74 10.19
C ASP A 117 -21.73 3.60 10.48
N HIS A 118 -20.57 3.96 11.03
CA HIS A 118 -19.50 3.03 11.36
C HIS A 118 -18.98 2.19 10.18
N ASP A 119 -19.22 2.59 8.93
CA ASP A 119 -18.68 1.92 7.73
C ASP A 119 -17.18 2.24 7.55
N LEU A 120 -16.40 1.82 8.54
CA LEU A 120 -14.96 2.06 8.64
C LEU A 120 -14.28 0.74 9.03
N GLY A 121 -13.18 0.46 8.35
CA GLY A 121 -12.34 -0.70 8.57
C GLY A 121 -10.87 -0.34 8.37
N ALA A 122 -10.02 -1.31 8.64
CA ALA A 122 -8.59 -1.17 8.51
C ALA A 122 -7.93 -2.48 8.08
N LEU A 123 -6.82 -2.36 7.36
CA LEU A 123 -5.93 -3.44 6.97
C LEU A 123 -4.56 -3.20 7.61
N LEU A 124 -3.96 -4.28 8.14
CA LEU A 124 -2.52 -4.35 8.40
C LEU A 124 -1.86 -5.03 7.21
N LEU A 125 -0.86 -4.39 6.63
CA LEU A 125 -0.09 -4.90 5.50
C LEU A 125 1.10 -5.72 5.97
N ARG A 126 1.53 -6.70 5.17
CA ARG A 126 2.67 -7.56 5.50
C ARG A 126 3.99 -6.81 5.56
N GLU A 127 4.20 -5.93 4.60
CA GLU A 127 5.36 -5.04 4.56
C GLU A 127 4.94 -3.56 4.72
N PRO A 128 5.82 -2.70 5.25
CA PRO A 128 5.61 -1.26 5.21
C PRO A 128 5.68 -0.73 3.77
N LEU A 129 4.83 0.23 3.45
CA LEU A 129 4.86 0.94 2.19
C LEU A 129 5.87 2.09 2.24
N ASP A 130 6.57 2.29 1.13
CA ASP A 130 7.42 3.47 0.89
C ASP A 130 6.57 4.64 0.38
N ALA A 131 5.62 5.06 1.21
CA ALA A 131 4.73 6.19 0.96
C ALA A 131 4.46 6.93 2.28
N ALA A 132 4.46 8.26 2.24
CA ALA A 132 4.13 9.07 3.40
C ALA A 132 2.64 8.87 3.77
N PRO A 133 2.31 8.44 5.00
CA PRO A 133 0.91 8.29 5.40
C PRO A 133 0.18 9.62 5.46
N ILE A 134 -1.13 9.62 5.17
CA ILE A 134 -1.97 10.82 5.27
C ILE A 134 -2.31 11.05 6.76
N PRO A 135 -2.02 12.24 7.33
CA PRO A 135 -2.37 12.55 8.71
C PRO A 135 -3.89 12.53 8.93
N LEU A 136 -4.33 12.06 10.09
CA LEU A 136 -5.75 12.07 10.48
C LEU A 136 -6.14 13.47 10.96
N SER A 137 -7.34 13.96 10.58
CA SER A 137 -7.86 15.20 11.16
C SER A 137 -8.29 15.01 12.60
N ALA A 138 -7.47 15.48 13.55
CA ALA A 138 -7.82 15.52 14.97
C ALA A 138 -8.83 16.62 15.32
N ARG A 139 -8.94 17.66 14.49
CA ARG A 139 -9.95 18.72 14.65
C ARG A 139 -11.31 18.20 14.20
N PRO A 140 -12.35 18.26 15.06
CA PRO A 140 -13.70 17.92 14.65
C PRO A 140 -14.19 18.76 13.48
N LEU A 141 -14.89 18.13 12.54
CA LEU A 141 -15.67 18.82 11.52
C LEU A 141 -16.83 19.57 12.17
N ALA A 142 -17.03 20.82 11.78
CA ALA A 142 -18.10 21.68 12.25
C ALA A 142 -18.92 22.22 11.07
N GLU A 143 -20.13 22.73 11.32
CA GLU A 143 -21.02 23.26 10.27
C GLU A 143 -20.36 24.30 9.36
N GLU A 144 -19.39 25.05 9.88
CA GLU A 144 -18.57 26.01 9.11
C GLU A 144 -17.65 25.37 8.07
N ASP A 145 -17.37 24.07 8.18
CA ASP A 145 -16.64 23.32 7.18
C ASP A 145 -17.52 22.92 5.99
N ALA A 146 -18.85 22.97 6.12
CA ALA A 146 -19.79 22.69 5.03
C ALA A 146 -19.70 23.76 3.93
N GLY A 147 -19.88 23.35 2.68
CA GLY A 147 -19.71 24.19 1.50
C GLY A 147 -18.25 24.29 1.00
N ARG A 148 -17.28 23.77 1.75
CA ARG A 148 -15.87 23.76 1.32
C ARG A 148 -15.63 22.73 0.24
N SER A 149 -14.79 23.07 -0.72
CA SER A 149 -14.24 22.09 -1.66
C SER A 149 -13.27 21.17 -0.94
N VAL A 150 -13.43 19.87 -1.18
CA VAL A 150 -12.58 18.78 -0.70
C VAL A 150 -12.16 17.92 -1.89
N ARG A 151 -11.05 17.21 -1.72
CA ARG A 151 -10.49 16.31 -2.72
C ARG A 151 -10.70 14.87 -2.27
N PHE A 152 -10.92 13.97 -3.21
CA PHE A 152 -10.92 12.55 -2.94
C PHE A 152 -10.12 11.82 -4.00
N VAL A 153 -9.58 10.66 -3.64
CA VAL A 153 -8.72 9.85 -4.49
C VAL A 153 -9.19 8.41 -4.41
N GLY A 154 -9.17 7.69 -5.52
CA GLY A 154 -9.52 6.28 -5.51
C GLY A 154 -9.26 5.56 -6.83
N PHE A 155 -9.60 4.28 -6.82
CA PHE A 155 -9.55 3.37 -7.96
C PHE A 155 -10.97 3.09 -8.48
N GLY A 156 -11.91 3.99 -8.20
CA GLY A 156 -13.29 3.87 -8.65
C GLY A 156 -13.49 4.17 -10.13
N ARG A 157 -14.60 3.67 -10.65
CA ARG A 157 -14.94 3.67 -12.08
C ARG A 157 -15.69 4.94 -12.46
N GLU A 158 -15.67 5.29 -13.74
CA GLU A 158 -16.51 6.37 -14.27
C GLU A 158 -17.98 5.96 -14.36
N ASP A 159 -18.21 4.74 -14.85
CA ASP A 159 -19.53 4.11 -14.98
C ASP A 159 -19.62 2.89 -14.02
N PRO A 160 -20.67 2.79 -13.18
CA PRO A 160 -20.84 1.67 -12.27
C PRO A 160 -21.01 0.31 -12.98
N GLU A 161 -21.42 0.27 -14.24
CA GLU A 161 -21.64 -0.95 -15.03
C GLU A 161 -20.39 -1.42 -15.78
N GLU A 162 -19.41 -0.54 -16.03
CA GLU A 162 -18.18 -0.90 -16.74
C GLU A 162 -17.13 -1.49 -15.78
N ARG A 163 -16.16 -2.24 -16.32
CA ARG A 163 -15.01 -2.74 -15.53
C ARG A 163 -13.90 -1.70 -15.55
N GLY A 164 -13.45 -1.29 -14.37
CA GLY A 164 -12.30 -0.41 -14.25
C GLY A 164 -10.99 -1.08 -14.70
N GLU A 165 -10.14 -0.29 -15.33
CA GLU A 165 -8.71 -0.46 -15.58
C GLU A 165 -7.88 -0.47 -14.27
N GLY A 166 -8.48 -0.08 -13.14
CA GLY A 166 -7.81 -0.10 -11.84
C GLY A 166 -6.73 0.97 -11.78
N ARG A 167 -7.00 2.15 -12.34
CA ARG A 167 -6.12 3.31 -12.32
C ARG A 167 -6.51 4.22 -11.16
N ARG A 168 -5.50 4.78 -10.50
CA ARG A 168 -5.70 5.74 -9.42
C ARG A 168 -6.03 7.11 -9.98
N MET A 169 -7.13 7.66 -9.52
CA MET A 169 -7.70 8.92 -9.99
C MET A 169 -8.11 9.78 -8.81
N GLN A 170 -8.22 11.09 -9.04
CA GLN A 170 -8.67 12.06 -8.06
C GLN A 170 -9.78 12.93 -8.62
N GLY A 171 -10.64 13.42 -7.73
CA GLY A 171 -11.71 14.35 -8.04
C GLY A 171 -11.92 15.36 -6.93
N THR A 172 -12.70 16.40 -7.21
CA THR A 172 -13.16 17.35 -6.18
C THR A 172 -14.67 17.31 -6.02
N ALA A 173 -15.10 17.51 -4.78
CA ALA A 173 -16.49 17.61 -4.38
C ALA A 173 -16.65 18.71 -3.33
N VAL A 174 -17.89 19.06 -3.01
CA VAL A 174 -18.23 19.96 -1.92
C VAL A 174 -18.64 19.15 -0.70
N LEU A 175 -18.01 19.42 0.44
CA LEU A 175 -18.43 18.87 1.73
C LEU A 175 -19.80 19.44 2.07
N GLY A 176 -20.80 18.58 2.20
CA GLY A 176 -22.19 18.94 2.44
C GLY A 176 -22.61 18.80 3.91
N GLU A 177 -23.85 18.40 4.11
CA GLU A 177 -24.45 18.20 5.43
C GLU A 177 -23.61 17.26 6.31
N LEU A 178 -23.39 17.67 7.56
CA LEU A 178 -22.74 16.89 8.60
C LEU A 178 -23.79 16.16 9.45
N ALA A 179 -23.62 14.85 9.59
CA ALA A 179 -24.29 14.07 10.62
C ALA A 179 -23.31 13.76 11.76
N ALA A 180 -23.78 13.04 12.79
CA ALA A 180 -22.96 12.67 13.94
C ALA A 180 -21.72 11.85 13.55
N LEU A 181 -21.86 10.94 12.58
CA LEU A 181 -20.81 9.97 12.20
C LEU A 181 -20.41 10.05 10.73
N THR A 182 -21.16 10.78 9.92
CA THR A 182 -20.99 10.83 8.47
C THR A 182 -21.13 12.25 7.96
N PHE A 183 -20.73 12.47 6.71
CA PHE A 183 -21.05 13.68 5.97
C PHE A 183 -21.35 13.33 4.51
N SER A 184 -21.99 14.27 3.83
CA SER A 184 -22.28 14.15 2.40
C SER A 184 -21.24 14.84 1.52
N LEU A 185 -21.09 14.34 0.31
CA LEU A 185 -20.29 14.94 -0.75
C LEU A 185 -21.21 15.26 -1.92
N THR A 186 -21.23 16.53 -2.33
CA THR A 186 -21.95 16.97 -3.51
C THR A 186 -20.97 17.15 -4.66
N PRO A 187 -21.23 16.59 -5.85
CA PRO A 187 -20.28 16.65 -6.97
C PRO A 187 -19.91 18.07 -7.39
N SER A 188 -18.61 18.35 -7.54
CA SER A 188 -18.11 19.65 -8.01
C SER A 188 -16.63 19.60 -8.41
N PRO A 189 -16.31 19.23 -9.67
CA PRO A 189 -17.20 18.66 -10.70
C PRO A 189 -17.33 17.13 -10.61
N SER A 190 -16.56 16.50 -9.72
CA SER A 190 -16.38 15.05 -9.71
C SER A 190 -17.29 14.37 -8.68
N SER A 191 -17.61 13.12 -8.93
CA SER A 191 -18.38 12.27 -8.01
C SER A 191 -17.64 10.96 -7.74
N ALA A 192 -17.73 10.48 -6.51
CA ALA A 192 -17.26 9.15 -6.15
C ALA A 192 -18.23 8.08 -6.68
N CYS A 193 -17.69 6.94 -7.09
CA CYS A 193 -18.47 5.83 -7.65
C CYS A 193 -17.99 4.46 -7.16
N SER A 194 -18.54 3.39 -7.74
CA SER A 194 -18.15 2.01 -7.49
C SER A 194 -16.62 1.84 -7.59
N GLY A 195 -16.01 1.39 -6.50
CA GLY A 195 -14.55 1.23 -6.34
C GLY A 195 -13.87 2.35 -5.57
N ASP A 196 -14.47 3.53 -5.45
CA ASP A 196 -13.97 4.61 -4.58
C ASP A 196 -14.29 4.37 -3.10
N SER A 197 -15.18 3.42 -2.80
CA SER A 197 -15.46 2.95 -1.45
C SER A 197 -14.17 2.65 -0.69
N GLY A 198 -14.03 3.23 0.50
CA GLY A 198 -12.85 3.16 1.33
C GLY A 198 -11.75 4.16 0.99
N GLY A 199 -11.91 4.93 -0.10
CA GLY A 199 -10.99 5.97 -0.51
C GLY A 199 -11.04 7.20 0.39
N PRO A 200 -9.92 7.94 0.49
CA PRO A 200 -9.84 9.10 1.35
C PRO A 200 -10.60 10.30 0.78
N VAL A 201 -11.24 11.04 1.69
CA VAL A 201 -11.65 12.42 1.48
C VAL A 201 -10.68 13.29 2.27
N VAL A 202 -9.93 14.13 1.57
CA VAL A 202 -8.89 14.97 2.14
C VAL A 202 -9.22 16.45 1.99
N GLY A 203 -8.71 17.26 2.91
CA GLY A 203 -8.85 18.70 2.84
C GLY A 203 -7.77 19.45 3.60
N ALA A 204 -7.60 20.72 3.25
CA ALA A 204 -6.60 21.57 3.84
C ALA A 204 -6.95 21.98 5.29
N ARG A 205 -5.96 21.86 6.16
CA ARG A 205 -5.87 22.42 7.51
C ARG A 205 -4.55 23.19 7.64
N ASP A 206 -4.35 23.86 8.78
CA ASP A 206 -3.12 24.63 9.05
C ASP A 206 -1.86 23.75 8.95
N GLU A 207 -2.01 22.45 9.20
CA GLU A 207 -0.96 21.42 9.20
C GLU A 207 -0.69 20.81 7.82
N GLY A 208 -1.42 21.24 6.79
CA GLY A 208 -1.39 20.66 5.45
C GLY A 208 -2.66 19.88 5.11
N GLU A 209 -2.55 18.97 4.16
CA GLU A 209 -3.66 18.11 3.76
C GLU A 209 -3.83 16.97 4.78
N VAL A 210 -5.06 16.79 5.26
CA VAL A 210 -5.40 15.75 6.25
C VAL A 210 -6.60 14.93 5.80
N LEU A 211 -6.71 13.72 6.33
CA LEU A 211 -7.85 12.83 6.12
C LEU A 211 -9.05 13.31 6.95
N LEU A 212 -10.09 13.78 6.25
CA LEU A 212 -11.36 14.23 6.84
C LEU A 212 -12.37 13.08 6.93
N GLY A 213 -12.39 12.19 5.94
CA GLY A 213 -13.30 11.07 5.90
C GLY A 213 -12.87 9.95 4.99
N VAL A 214 -13.63 8.86 5.05
CA VAL A 214 -13.46 7.67 4.19
C VAL A 214 -14.77 7.44 3.45
N ILE A 215 -14.72 7.32 2.13
CA ILE A 215 -15.93 7.15 1.29
C ILE A 215 -16.63 5.85 1.67
N SER A 216 -17.91 5.90 2.01
CA SER A 216 -18.74 4.73 2.32
C SER A 216 -19.55 4.29 1.10
N ARG A 217 -20.17 5.24 0.40
CA ARG A 217 -21.06 4.95 -0.74
C ARG A 217 -21.29 6.16 -1.63
N GLY A 218 -21.62 5.91 -2.89
CA GLY A 218 -22.30 6.85 -3.79
C GLY A 218 -23.79 6.52 -3.91
N ASP A 219 -24.56 7.42 -4.52
CA ASP A 219 -25.86 7.05 -5.10
C ASP A 219 -25.69 6.05 -6.26
N GLU A 220 -26.77 5.36 -6.63
CA GLU A 220 -26.74 4.30 -7.66
C GLU A 220 -26.20 4.77 -9.01
N ALA A 221 -26.42 6.04 -9.35
CA ALA A 221 -25.98 6.64 -10.61
C ALA A 221 -24.60 7.32 -10.49
N CYS A 222 -23.98 7.29 -9.31
CA CYS A 222 -22.77 8.02 -8.98
C CYS A 222 -22.83 9.50 -9.42
N ALA A 223 -23.96 10.18 -9.25
CA ALA A 223 -24.24 11.45 -9.95
C ALA A 223 -24.64 12.63 -9.07
N GLU A 224 -25.25 12.39 -7.92
CA GLU A 224 -25.90 13.42 -7.12
C GLU A 224 -25.23 13.61 -5.76
N ARG A 225 -24.98 12.52 -5.04
CA ARG A 225 -24.46 12.54 -3.67
C ARG A 225 -23.65 11.28 -3.36
N ALA A 226 -22.53 11.47 -2.69
CA ALA A 226 -21.84 10.41 -1.97
C ALA A 226 -21.87 10.68 -0.46
N SER A 227 -21.58 9.66 0.34
CA SER A 227 -21.42 9.77 1.78
C SER A 227 -20.07 9.20 2.20
N ALA A 228 -19.44 9.89 3.14
CA ALA A 228 -18.21 9.47 3.78
C ALA A 228 -18.40 9.40 5.30
N VAL A 229 -17.72 8.45 5.93
CA VAL A 229 -17.60 8.40 7.39
C VAL A 229 -16.64 9.47 7.86
N ARG A 230 -16.96 10.11 8.98
CA ARG A 230 -16.15 11.14 9.63
C ARG A 230 -14.97 10.51 10.36
N VAL A 231 -13.74 10.85 9.98
CA VAL A 231 -12.55 10.34 10.67
C VAL A 231 -12.50 10.86 12.10
N ASP A 232 -12.73 12.15 12.30
CA ASP A 232 -12.73 12.81 13.61
C ASP A 232 -13.72 12.16 14.60
N ALA A 233 -14.92 11.81 14.12
CA ALA A 233 -15.95 11.18 14.94
C ALA A 233 -15.62 9.72 15.32
N HIS A 234 -14.73 9.05 14.57
CA HIS A 234 -14.35 7.66 14.78
C HIS A 234 -12.96 7.48 15.42
N LEU A 235 -12.24 8.57 15.71
CA LEU A 235 -10.91 8.53 16.33
C LEU A 235 -10.92 7.72 17.64
N GLY A 236 -11.67 8.20 18.64
CA GLY A 236 -11.67 7.56 19.96
C GLY A 236 -12.45 6.24 20.04
N GLY A 237 -13.34 5.97 19.08
CA GLY A 237 -14.20 4.77 19.10
C GLY A 237 -13.59 3.56 18.40
N PHE A 238 -12.87 3.78 17.29
CA PHE A 238 -12.34 2.69 16.47
C PHE A 238 -10.87 2.86 16.13
N ILE A 239 -10.47 4.03 15.62
CA ILE A 239 -9.14 4.21 15.03
C ILE A 239 -8.05 4.15 16.10
N GLU A 240 -8.13 4.96 17.16
CA GLU A 240 -7.12 5.00 18.22
C GLU A 240 -7.04 3.67 19.01
N PRO A 241 -8.16 3.04 19.43
CA PRO A 241 -8.09 1.73 20.08
C PRO A 241 -7.45 0.66 19.20
N LEU A 242 -7.74 0.67 17.89
CA LEU A 242 -7.11 -0.26 16.95
C LEU A 242 -5.61 0.00 16.81
N LEU A 243 -5.21 1.25 16.64
CA LEU A 243 -3.79 1.61 16.56
C LEU A 243 -3.04 1.21 17.82
N ALA A 244 -3.63 1.43 18.99
CA ALA A 244 -3.08 1.00 20.27
C ALA A 244 -2.99 -0.53 20.38
N LEU A 245 -3.98 -1.27 19.87
CA LEU A 245 -3.93 -2.73 19.82
C LEU A 245 -2.79 -3.21 18.91
N ILE A 246 -2.66 -2.64 17.72
CA ILE A 246 -1.57 -2.98 16.79
C ILE A 246 -0.22 -2.70 17.45
N GLU A 247 -0.05 -1.52 18.07
CA GLU A 247 1.18 -1.18 18.79
C GLU A 247 1.50 -2.10 19.97
N GLN A 248 0.49 -2.52 20.75
CA GLN A 248 0.68 -3.39 21.92
C GLN A 248 0.95 -4.85 21.55
N THR A 249 0.46 -5.30 20.40
CA THR A 249 0.59 -6.69 19.96
C THR A 249 1.77 -6.90 19.01
N ALA A 250 2.36 -5.82 18.51
CA ALA A 250 3.49 -5.89 17.59
C ALA A 250 4.82 -5.68 18.31
N GLY A 251 5.75 -6.59 18.06
CA GLY A 251 7.09 -6.60 18.60
C GLY A 251 7.91 -5.39 18.18
N GLN A 252 8.65 -4.84 19.14
CA GLN A 252 9.58 -3.73 18.94
C GLN A 252 10.91 -4.20 18.36
N PRO A 253 11.71 -3.31 17.74
CA PRO A 253 13.04 -3.68 17.27
C PRO A 253 13.89 -4.40 18.33
N GLY A 254 14.31 -5.64 18.04
CA GLY A 254 15.04 -6.55 18.91
C GLY A 254 14.20 -7.69 19.52
N GLU A 255 12.87 -7.58 19.52
CA GLU A 255 12.00 -8.63 20.07
C GLU A 255 11.83 -9.80 19.10
N ARG A 256 11.59 -11.00 19.63
CA ARG A 256 11.43 -12.22 18.81
C ARG A 256 10.21 -12.10 17.89
N CYS A 257 10.35 -12.55 16.66
CA CYS A 257 9.25 -12.67 15.71
C CYS A 257 9.24 -14.06 15.08
N VAL A 258 8.18 -14.36 14.33
CA VAL A 258 8.07 -15.56 13.48
C VAL A 258 7.74 -15.14 12.05
N GLU A 259 6.84 -14.17 11.93
CA GLU A 259 6.45 -13.51 10.68
C GLU A 259 6.69 -12.00 10.77
N ALA A 260 6.81 -11.33 9.61
CA ALA A 260 6.90 -9.88 9.50
C ALA A 260 5.78 -9.17 10.28
N ASP A 261 4.59 -9.78 10.31
CA ASP A 261 3.41 -9.24 10.97
C ASP A 261 3.50 -9.18 12.48
N ASN A 262 4.39 -9.97 13.07
CA ASN A 262 4.65 -9.88 14.50
C ASN A 262 5.40 -8.60 14.88
N CYS A 263 5.94 -7.84 13.93
CA CYS A 263 6.78 -6.67 14.21
C CYS A 263 6.05 -5.38 13.90
N ALA A 264 6.17 -4.34 14.73
CA ALA A 264 5.49 -3.06 14.48
C ALA A 264 5.90 -2.45 13.12
N SER A 265 7.17 -2.63 12.77
CA SER A 265 7.78 -2.23 11.51
C SER A 265 7.36 -3.05 10.29
N GLY A 266 6.81 -4.26 10.48
CA GLY A 266 6.63 -5.25 9.41
C GLY A 266 7.93 -5.88 8.92
N LEU A 267 8.99 -5.82 9.71
CA LEU A 267 10.27 -6.39 9.34
C LEU A 267 10.73 -7.40 10.40
N CYS A 268 10.65 -8.68 10.05
CA CYS A 268 11.17 -9.79 10.84
C CYS A 268 12.41 -10.35 10.14
N VAL A 269 13.58 -10.28 10.78
CA VAL A 269 14.86 -10.68 10.17
C VAL A 269 15.47 -11.86 10.91
N ALA A 270 15.93 -12.86 10.15
CA ALA A 270 16.73 -13.96 10.67
C ALA A 270 18.22 -13.56 10.68
N PRO A 271 18.91 -13.59 11.82
CA PRO A 271 20.34 -13.33 11.85
C PRO A 271 21.15 -14.52 11.32
N GLU A 272 22.35 -14.26 10.84
CA GLU A 272 23.24 -15.28 10.27
C GLU A 272 23.84 -16.21 11.36
N ASP A 273 24.06 -15.69 12.56
CA ASP A 273 24.65 -16.40 13.71
C ASP A 273 23.63 -17.17 14.57
N ALA A 274 22.32 -16.98 14.33
CA ALA A 274 21.22 -17.72 14.97
C ALA A 274 19.93 -17.70 14.13
N PRO A 275 19.90 -18.38 12.96
CA PRO A 275 18.81 -18.26 12.01
C PRO A 275 17.44 -18.72 12.56
N SER A 276 17.40 -19.54 13.61
CA SER A 276 16.16 -19.99 14.25
C SER A 276 15.58 -18.98 15.25
N PHE A 277 16.25 -17.84 15.44
CA PHE A 277 15.86 -16.77 16.37
C PHE A 277 15.70 -15.43 15.64
N PRO A 278 14.73 -15.32 14.71
CA PRO A 278 14.47 -14.07 14.06
C PRO A 278 13.90 -13.04 15.04
N TYR A 279 14.20 -11.78 14.76
CA TYR A 279 13.78 -10.65 15.58
C TYR A 279 13.23 -9.51 14.74
N CYS A 280 12.42 -8.68 15.36
CA CYS A 280 11.89 -7.49 14.75
C CYS A 280 13.00 -6.48 14.49
N SER A 281 13.06 -5.97 13.27
CA SER A 281 14.00 -4.93 12.86
C SER A 281 13.21 -3.72 12.35
N ARG A 282 13.86 -2.69 11.85
CA ARG A 282 13.23 -1.59 11.10
C ARG A 282 14.23 -1.01 10.11
N ALA A 283 13.71 -0.41 9.03
CA ALA A 283 14.53 0.39 8.13
C ALA A 283 15.20 1.56 8.90
N CYS A 284 16.38 1.96 8.46
CA CYS A 284 17.17 3.00 9.09
C CYS A 284 17.99 3.76 8.05
N GLU A 285 18.32 5.01 8.33
CA GLU A 285 19.26 5.81 7.52
C GLU A 285 20.59 6.00 8.25
N GLY A 286 20.58 5.95 9.59
CA GLY A 286 21.77 6.07 10.41
C GLY A 286 21.67 5.40 11.78
N PRO A 287 22.74 5.49 12.60
CA PRO A 287 22.82 4.80 13.89
C PRO A 287 21.75 5.25 14.90
N ALA A 288 21.29 6.51 14.81
CA ALA A 288 20.27 7.05 15.70
C ALA A 288 18.88 6.39 15.50
N ASP A 289 18.67 5.79 14.34
CA ASP A 289 17.44 5.08 14.01
C ASP A 289 17.42 3.66 14.58
N CYS A 290 18.44 3.21 15.32
CA CYS A 290 18.48 1.86 15.87
C CYS A 290 18.54 1.86 17.40
N PRO A 291 17.96 0.84 18.06
CA PRO A 291 18.20 0.61 19.48
C PRO A 291 19.68 0.49 19.79
N ALA A 292 20.08 0.78 21.03
CA ALA A 292 21.50 0.84 21.43
C ALA A 292 22.29 -0.45 21.16
N ALA A 293 21.64 -1.63 21.20
CA ALA A 293 22.26 -2.92 20.92
C ALA A 293 22.38 -3.25 19.42
N MET A 294 21.93 -2.35 18.54
CA MET A 294 21.82 -2.57 17.11
C MET A 294 22.50 -1.45 16.32
N ARG A 295 22.90 -1.76 15.09
CA ARG A 295 23.46 -0.80 14.13
C ARG A 295 22.67 -0.84 12.83
N CYS A 296 22.66 0.30 12.16
CA CYS A 296 22.08 0.41 10.83
C CYS A 296 23.02 -0.23 9.81
N GLU A 297 22.60 -1.34 9.22
CA GLU A 297 23.43 -2.13 8.32
C GLU A 297 22.68 -2.53 7.05
N ARG A 298 23.42 -2.69 5.95
CA ARG A 298 22.88 -3.23 4.69
C ARG A 298 23.24 -4.71 4.60
N GLY A 299 22.31 -5.57 5.02
CA GLY A 299 22.48 -7.03 5.06
C GLY A 299 22.04 -7.79 3.79
N GLY A 300 21.57 -7.12 2.73
CA GLY A 300 21.05 -7.80 1.54
C GLY A 300 20.46 -6.86 0.48
N PRO A 301 19.72 -7.39 -0.52
CA PRO A 301 18.97 -6.59 -1.48
C PRO A 301 17.77 -5.94 -0.78
N GLY A 302 17.93 -4.68 -0.38
CA GLY A 302 16.90 -3.91 0.31
C GLY A 302 17.49 -2.66 0.98
N PRO A 303 16.63 -1.80 1.55
CA PRO A 303 17.09 -0.68 2.35
C PRO A 303 17.86 -1.17 3.60
N PRO A 304 18.82 -0.37 4.11
CA PRO A 304 19.49 -0.68 5.35
C PRO A 304 18.49 -0.77 6.50
N HIS A 305 18.77 -1.67 7.46
CA HIS A 305 17.90 -1.93 8.60
C HIS A 305 18.72 -2.21 9.87
N CYS A 306 18.08 -2.12 11.03
CA CYS A 306 18.74 -2.35 12.31
C CYS A 306 19.09 -3.82 12.51
N ARG A 307 20.37 -4.13 12.68
CA ARG A 307 20.88 -5.48 12.99
C ARG A 307 21.64 -5.46 14.32
N TYR A 308 21.61 -6.55 15.07
CA TYR A 308 22.42 -6.67 16.28
C TYR A 308 23.90 -6.54 15.96
N THR A 309 24.65 -5.85 16.83
CA THR A 309 26.12 -5.77 16.70
C THR A 309 26.84 -7.06 17.09
N GLY A 310 26.08 -8.04 17.57
CA GLY A 310 26.53 -9.34 18.02
C GLY A 310 26.64 -9.45 19.55
N PRO A 311 26.57 -10.69 20.06
CA PRO A 311 25.91 -11.85 19.44
C PRO A 311 24.39 -11.58 19.31
N SER A 312 23.77 -12.07 18.22
CA SER A 312 22.31 -11.95 18.06
C SER A 312 21.57 -12.79 19.11
N PRO A 313 20.28 -12.52 19.40
CA PRO A 313 19.48 -13.39 20.26
C PRO A 313 19.58 -14.86 19.84
N GLY A 314 19.90 -15.74 20.79
CA GLY A 314 20.07 -17.17 20.55
C GLY A 314 21.40 -17.62 19.95
N ALA A 315 22.26 -16.69 19.50
CA ALA A 315 23.59 -17.02 18.99
C ALA A 315 24.54 -17.39 20.13
N ILE A 316 25.61 -18.13 19.82
CA ILE A 316 26.64 -18.46 20.79
C ILE A 316 27.21 -17.17 21.41
N GLY A 317 27.30 -17.13 22.74
CA GLY A 317 27.71 -15.97 23.53
C GLY A 317 26.56 -15.02 23.91
N ALA A 318 25.37 -15.15 23.32
CA ALA A 318 24.21 -14.35 23.71
C ALA A 318 23.70 -14.74 25.09
N ALA A 319 23.17 -13.78 25.85
CA ALA A 319 22.55 -14.06 27.13
C ALA A 319 21.32 -14.97 26.97
N CYS A 320 21.14 -15.91 27.89
CA CYS A 320 20.01 -16.84 27.88
C CYS A 320 19.53 -17.12 29.31
N ASP A 321 18.29 -17.59 29.42
CA ASP A 321 17.67 -18.02 30.68
C ASP A 321 17.34 -19.52 30.71
N ARG A 322 17.25 -20.15 29.53
CA ARG A 322 16.95 -21.57 29.34
C ARG A 322 17.53 -22.08 28.02
N ASP A 323 17.69 -23.39 27.92
CA ASP A 323 18.30 -24.05 26.75
C ASP A 323 17.60 -23.73 25.44
N GLU A 324 16.26 -23.63 25.43
CA GLU A 324 15.48 -23.35 24.21
C GLU A 324 15.59 -21.90 23.73
N ALA A 325 16.27 -21.02 24.48
CA ALA A 325 16.59 -19.68 24.04
C ALA A 325 17.81 -19.66 23.09
N CYS A 326 18.46 -20.80 22.85
CA CYS A 326 19.72 -20.90 22.12
C CYS A 326 19.60 -21.75 20.85
N GLU A 327 20.27 -21.35 19.77
CA GLU A 327 20.30 -22.04 18.47
C GLU A 327 20.69 -23.52 18.62
N PHE A 328 21.65 -23.80 19.50
CA PHE A 328 22.16 -25.15 19.76
C PHE A 328 21.53 -25.81 20.99
N GLY A 329 20.47 -25.22 21.56
CA GLY A 329 19.72 -25.81 22.67
C GLY A 329 20.52 -25.92 23.97
N MET A 330 21.48 -25.02 24.22
CA MET A 330 22.32 -25.06 25.40
C MET A 330 22.55 -23.66 25.97
N CYS A 331 22.09 -23.46 27.19
CA CYS A 331 22.25 -22.25 27.97
C CYS A 331 23.18 -22.54 29.16
N ALA A 332 24.48 -22.30 28.96
CA ALA A 332 25.52 -22.71 29.89
C ALA A 332 25.98 -21.55 30.78
N ARG A 333 26.38 -21.87 32.01
CA ARG A 333 27.12 -20.95 32.89
C ARG A 333 28.56 -21.39 32.94
N PHE A 334 29.48 -20.45 32.79
CA PHE A 334 30.92 -20.69 32.90
C PHE A 334 31.46 -20.00 34.16
N ASP A 335 32.24 -20.73 34.94
CA ASP A 335 32.90 -20.17 36.13
C ASP A 335 34.01 -19.19 35.69
N GLY A 336 33.95 -17.94 36.18
CA GLY A 336 35.01 -16.93 35.98
C GLY A 336 34.81 -15.91 34.85
N GLY A 337 33.57 -15.50 34.56
CA GLY A 337 33.25 -14.48 33.55
C GLY A 337 34.05 -13.17 33.69
N VAL A 338 34.39 -12.57 32.54
CA VAL A 338 35.36 -11.46 32.38
C VAL A 338 35.01 -10.20 33.18
N ASP A 339 33.76 -10.03 33.60
CA ASP A 339 33.29 -8.84 34.34
C ASP A 339 32.52 -9.15 35.64
N GLY A 340 32.60 -10.39 36.16
CA GLY A 340 32.00 -10.75 37.46
C GLY A 340 30.45 -10.84 37.48
N GLU A 341 29.78 -10.70 36.34
CA GLU A 341 28.36 -11.07 36.20
C GLU A 341 28.25 -12.45 35.55
N GLU A 342 28.01 -13.48 36.37
CA GLU A 342 27.78 -14.87 35.97
C GLU A 342 26.41 -15.04 35.27
N ARG A 343 26.27 -14.44 34.09
CA ARG A 343 25.07 -14.59 33.28
C ARG A 343 25.22 -15.80 32.35
N PRO A 344 24.25 -16.73 32.33
CA PRO A 344 24.27 -17.84 31.40
C PRO A 344 24.28 -17.32 29.96
N THR A 345 25.04 -17.99 29.11
CA THR A 345 25.16 -17.66 27.68
C THR A 345 24.89 -18.87 26.81
N CYS A 346 24.26 -18.61 25.66
CA CYS A 346 24.06 -19.60 24.63
C CYS A 346 25.40 -20.19 24.21
N SER A 347 25.44 -21.50 24.18
CA SER A 347 26.64 -22.30 23.99
C SER A 347 26.31 -23.50 23.11
N ALA A 348 27.32 -24.32 22.81
CA ALA A 348 27.15 -25.57 22.11
C ALA A 348 28.04 -26.64 22.73
N LEU A 349 27.71 -27.91 22.50
CA LEU A 349 28.63 -29.00 22.82
C LEU A 349 29.92 -28.84 22.01
N CYS A 350 31.04 -29.09 22.68
CA CYS A 350 32.37 -29.06 22.09
C CYS A 350 33.13 -30.34 22.47
N PHE A 351 33.97 -30.83 21.56
CA PHE A 351 34.82 -31.99 21.80
C PHE A 351 36.28 -31.54 21.73
N PRO A 352 37.05 -31.56 22.83
CA PRO A 352 38.42 -31.04 22.87
C PRO A 352 39.40 -31.73 21.90
N GLU A 353 39.05 -32.94 21.44
CA GLU A 353 39.86 -33.72 20.49
C GLU A 353 39.63 -33.30 19.03
N ASP A 354 38.61 -32.48 18.75
CA ASP A 354 38.34 -32.01 17.40
C ASP A 354 39.33 -30.92 16.97
N PRO A 355 39.71 -30.85 15.68
CA PRO A 355 40.62 -29.82 15.16
C PRO A 355 40.10 -28.39 15.38
N GLU A 356 38.78 -28.21 15.39
CA GLU A 356 38.07 -26.98 15.71
C GLU A 356 37.00 -27.30 16.77
N PRO A 357 37.36 -27.30 18.08
CA PRO A 357 36.49 -27.79 19.14
C PRO A 357 35.20 -26.98 19.29
N CYS A 358 35.23 -25.70 18.93
CA CYS A 358 34.11 -24.79 19.09
C CYS A 358 33.83 -24.02 17.79
N PRO A 359 32.57 -23.99 17.33
CA PRO A 359 32.19 -23.10 16.24
C PRO A 359 32.34 -21.62 16.66
N HIS A 360 32.59 -20.74 15.69
CA HIS A 360 32.68 -19.29 15.87
C HIS A 360 33.76 -18.79 16.87
N GLY A 361 34.83 -19.56 17.09
CA GLY A 361 35.98 -19.12 17.88
C GLY A 361 35.79 -19.20 19.40
N GLY A 362 34.81 -19.98 19.87
CA GLY A 362 34.58 -20.23 21.29
C GLY A 362 35.72 -21.02 21.98
N VAL A 363 35.68 -21.08 23.31
CA VAL A 363 36.60 -21.87 24.13
C VAL A 363 35.86 -23.07 24.71
N CYS A 364 36.37 -24.28 24.46
CA CYS A 364 35.79 -25.48 25.04
C CYS A 364 36.19 -25.59 26.51
N SER A 365 35.20 -25.62 27.41
CA SER A 365 35.39 -25.75 28.86
C SER A 365 34.65 -26.98 29.37
N PRO A 366 35.24 -27.74 30.32
CA PRO A 366 34.61 -28.90 30.93
C PRO A 366 33.38 -28.56 31.78
#